data_AF-A0A3E4QNN2-F1
#
_entry.id   AF-A0A3E4QNN2-F1
#
_cell.length_a   1.000
_cell.length_b   1.000
_cell.length_c   1.000
_cell.angle_alpha   90.00
_cell.angle_beta   90.00
_cell.angle_gamma   90.00
#
_symmetry.space_group_name_H-M   'P 1'
#
loop_
_entity.id
_entity.type
_entity.pdbx_description
1 polymer ?
#
loop_
_entity_poly.entity_id
_entity_poly.type
_entity_poly.pdbx_seq_one_letter_code
_entity_poly.pdbx_strand_id
1 'polypeptide(L)'
;MKQASTTRYYDGEPMRTSPCTDKESVLSFMRGLDPVAVAAGYVLDEVTGEYVDGDTELAFEDGGWEWYQRDIYHLDKYDLELDPEFIAYAIEHAPAN
;
A
#
# COMPACT_ATOMS: atom_id res chain seq x y z
N MET A 1 6.81 -12.65 4.67
CA MET A 1 7.26 -11.32 4.24
C MET A 1 6.87 -10.31 5.30
N LYS A 2 7.47 -9.12 5.30
CA LYS A 2 7.07 -8.02 6.18
C LYS A 2 6.03 -7.16 5.47
N GLN A 3 4.97 -6.75 6.16
CA GLN A 3 3.94 -5.90 5.55
C GLN A 3 4.42 -4.46 5.47
N ALA A 4 4.15 -3.80 4.34
CA ALA A 4 4.49 -2.39 4.14
C ALA A 4 3.69 -1.46 5.06
N SER A 5 2.40 -1.72 5.26
CA SER A 5 1.54 -0.92 6.13
C SER A 5 1.60 -1.39 7.58
N THR A 6 1.48 -0.46 8.53
CA THR A 6 1.31 -0.81 9.96
C THR A 6 -0.13 -1.19 10.31
N THR A 7 -1.09 -0.82 9.46
CA THR A 7 -2.52 -1.14 9.61
C THR A 7 -2.77 -2.64 9.44
N ARG A 8 -3.48 -3.25 10.41
CA ARG A 8 -3.93 -4.63 10.36
C ARG A 8 -5.43 -4.71 10.06
N TYR A 9 -5.76 -4.56 8.78
CA TYR A 9 -7.16 -4.52 8.29
C TYR A 9 -8.06 -5.64 8.83
N TYR A 10 -7.54 -6.86 8.94
CA TYR A 10 -8.33 -8.04 9.36
C TYR A 10 -8.47 -8.19 10.89
N ASP A 11 -7.71 -7.41 11.67
CA ASP A 11 -7.76 -7.47 13.13
C ASP A 11 -8.82 -6.52 13.71
N GLY A 12 -9.53 -5.78 12.86
CA GLY A 12 -10.55 -4.80 13.24
C GLY A 12 -9.97 -3.52 13.85
N GLU A 13 -8.66 -3.30 13.73
CA GLU A 13 -8.03 -2.04 14.11
C GLU A 13 -8.37 -0.94 13.10
N PRO A 14 -8.60 0.30 13.54
CA PRO A 14 -8.80 1.41 12.63
C PRO A 14 -7.54 1.66 11.79
N MET A 15 -7.73 2.09 10.55
CA MET A 15 -6.62 2.50 9.69
C MET A 15 -5.83 3.65 10.32
N ARG A 16 -4.51 3.49 10.38
CA ARG A 16 -3.60 4.51 10.89
C ARG A 16 -3.11 5.39 9.75
N THR A 17 -2.97 6.68 10.01
CA THR A 17 -2.49 7.67 9.04
C THR A 17 -1.29 8.39 9.62
N SER A 18 -0.29 8.61 8.77
CA SER A 18 0.92 9.35 9.12
C SER A 18 1.49 9.98 7.85
N PRO A 19 1.75 11.29 7.81
CA PRO A 19 2.29 11.96 6.63
C PRO A 19 3.59 11.29 6.16
N CYS A 20 3.65 10.96 4.87
CA CYS A 20 4.86 10.44 4.23
C CYS A 20 5.52 11.56 3.40
N THR A 21 6.70 12.04 3.82
CA THR A 21 7.42 13.13 3.13
C THR A 21 7.71 12.80 1.67
N ASP A 22 8.07 11.55 1.37
CA ASP A 22 8.47 11.06 0.05
C ASP A 22 7.36 10.23 -0.62
N LYS A 23 6.11 10.57 -0.33
CA LYS A 23 4.91 9.82 -0.76
C LYS A 23 4.91 9.50 -2.26
N GLU A 24 5.26 10.47 -3.11
CA GLU A 24 5.26 10.28 -4.57
C GLU A 24 6.27 9.20 -5.01
N SER A 25 7.47 9.21 -4.44
CA SER A 25 8.51 8.20 -4.73
C SER A 25 8.08 6.82 -4.25
N VAL A 26 7.49 6.73 -3.06
CA VAL A 26 6.98 5.46 -2.51
C VAL A 26 5.83 4.92 -3.35
N LEU A 27 4.86 5.77 -3.74
CA LEU A 27 3.77 5.39 -4.63
C LEU A 27 4.28 4.94 -6.01
N SER A 28 5.29 5.63 -6.55
CA SER A 28 5.91 5.26 -7.82
C SER A 28 6.52 3.86 -7.75
N PHE A 29 7.27 3.55 -6.67
CA PHE A 29 7.79 2.22 -6.42
C PHE A 29 6.68 1.16 -6.30
N MET A 30 5.69 1.39 -5.43
CA MET A 30 4.62 0.42 -5.18
C MET A 30 3.77 0.11 -6.41
N ARG A 31 3.55 1.09 -7.29
CA ARG A 31 2.78 0.97 -8.55
C ARG A 31 3.61 0.42 -9.72
N GLY A 32 4.93 0.51 -9.63
CA GLY A 32 5.84 0.19 -10.72
C GLY A 32 6.12 -1.31 -10.89
N LEU A 33 5.61 -2.15 -10.00
CA LEU A 33 5.86 -3.59 -9.97
C LEU A 33 4.66 -4.38 -10.48
N ASP A 34 4.94 -5.49 -11.16
CA ASP A 34 3.90 -6.43 -11.58
C ASP A 34 3.33 -7.18 -10.35
N PRO A 35 2.00 -7.35 -10.24
CA PRO A 35 1.41 -8.07 -9.14
C PRO A 35 1.75 -9.56 -9.19
N VAL A 36 2.02 -10.16 -8.03
CA VAL A 36 2.30 -11.60 -7.90
C VAL A 36 1.03 -12.43 -7.74
N ALA A 37 -0.07 -11.81 -7.31
CA ALA A 37 -1.37 -12.46 -7.22
C ALA A 37 -2.52 -11.47 -7.41
N VAL A 38 -3.67 -12.02 -7.82
CA VAL A 38 -4.96 -11.32 -7.93
C VAL A 38 -5.95 -12.06 -7.04
N ALA A 39 -6.58 -11.36 -6.10
CA ALA A 39 -7.65 -11.91 -5.29
C ALA A 39 -9.01 -11.63 -5.94
N ALA A 40 -9.97 -12.55 -5.79
CA ALA A 40 -11.34 -12.32 -6.21
C ALA A 40 -12.02 -11.36 -5.22
N GLY A 41 -11.86 -10.05 -5.46
CA GLY A 41 -12.38 -8.99 -4.60
C GLY A 41 -12.04 -7.60 -5.13
N TYR A 42 -12.73 -6.60 -4.58
CA TYR A 42 -12.46 -5.19 -4.83
C TYR A 42 -11.84 -4.56 -3.57
N VAL A 43 -11.11 -3.47 -3.76
CA VAL A 43 -10.59 -2.67 -2.65
C VAL A 43 -11.77 -2.08 -1.85
N LEU A 44 -11.77 -2.25 -0.52
CA LEU A 44 -12.67 -1.55 0.39
C LEU A 44 -11.98 -0.28 0.90
N ASP A 45 -12.64 0.87 0.79
CA ASP A 45 -12.19 2.11 1.41
C ASP A 45 -12.55 2.08 2.90
N GLU A 46 -11.56 1.89 3.78
CA GLU A 46 -11.79 1.75 5.22
C GLU A 46 -12.27 3.05 5.89
N VAL A 47 -12.13 4.20 5.21
CA VAL A 47 -12.60 5.49 5.75
C VAL A 47 -14.08 5.69 5.46
N THR A 48 -14.56 5.29 4.28
CA THR A 48 -15.97 5.46 3.89
C THR A 48 -16.81 4.21 4.10
N GLY A 49 -16.20 3.02 4.14
CA GLY A 49 -16.87 1.73 4.17
C GLY A 49 -17.44 1.29 2.81
N GLU A 50 -17.02 1.93 1.71
CA GLU A 50 -17.50 1.64 0.35
C GLU A 50 -16.42 0.96 -0.49
N TYR A 51 -16.84 0.10 -1.43
CA TYR A 51 -15.91 -0.51 -2.37
C TYR A 51 -15.46 0.52 -3.42
N VAL A 52 -14.18 0.49 -3.76
CA VAL A 52 -13.57 1.33 -4.79
C VAL A 52 -13.92 0.74 -6.16
N ASP A 53 -14.64 1.51 -6.97
CA ASP A 53 -15.04 1.08 -8.31
C ASP A 53 -13.83 0.94 -9.24
N GLY A 54 -13.76 -0.17 -9.97
CA GLY A 54 -12.68 -0.47 -10.91
C GLY A 54 -11.37 -1.00 -10.32
N ASP A 55 -11.20 -0.99 -9.00
CA ASP A 55 -9.96 -1.45 -8.34
C ASP A 55 -10.10 -2.89 -7.84
N THR A 56 -9.35 -3.79 -8.47
CA THR A 56 -9.25 -5.20 -8.05
C THR A 56 -8.20 -5.36 -6.96
N GLU A 57 -8.42 -6.26 -6.02
CA GLU A 57 -7.44 -6.54 -4.97
C GLU A 57 -6.24 -7.33 -5.55
N LEU A 58 -5.09 -6.66 -5.63
CA LEU A 58 -3.82 -7.20 -6.10
C LEU A 58 -2.84 -7.35 -4.94
N ALA A 59 -1.95 -8.33 -5.01
CA ALA A 59 -0.83 -8.49 -4.09
C ALA A 59 0.50 -8.30 -4.82
N PHE A 60 1.43 -7.62 -4.15
CA PHE A 60 2.76 -7.30 -4.65
C PHE A 60 3.80 -7.73 -3.62
N GLU A 61 4.98 -8.10 -4.08
CA GLU A 61 6.13 -8.40 -3.23
C GLU A 61 7.43 -7.91 -3.89
N ASP A 62 8.36 -7.41 -3.07
CA ASP A 62 9.72 -7.11 -3.47
C ASP A 62 10.63 -7.00 -2.23
N GLY A 63 11.89 -7.44 -2.33
CA GLY A 63 12.86 -7.25 -1.25
C GLY A 63 12.52 -7.87 0.11
N GLY A 64 11.57 -8.81 0.17
CA GLY A 64 11.06 -9.39 1.43
C GLY A 64 9.87 -8.63 2.05
N TRP A 65 9.39 -7.59 1.36
CA TRP A 65 8.17 -6.85 1.67
C TRP A 65 6.99 -7.36 0.85
N GLU A 66 5.80 -7.23 1.43
CA GLU A 66 4.52 -7.44 0.75
C GLU A 66 3.61 -6.22 0.98
N TRP A 67 2.82 -5.88 -0.03
CA TRP A 67 1.75 -4.89 0.05
C TRP A 67 0.63 -5.25 -0.92
N TYR A 68 -0.49 -4.56 -0.77
CA TYR A 68 -1.70 -4.82 -1.53
C TYR A 68 -2.18 -3.57 -2.28
N GLN A 69 -3.05 -3.77 -3.27
CA GLN A 69 -3.70 -2.67 -4.00
C GLN A 69 -4.36 -1.66 -3.06
N ARG A 70 -5.03 -2.15 -2.00
CA ARG A 70 -5.61 -1.29 -0.98
C ARG A 70 -4.57 -0.42 -0.27
N ASP A 71 -3.35 -0.89 -0.04
CA ASP A 71 -2.32 -0.10 0.64
C ASP A 71 -1.90 1.09 -0.24
N ILE A 72 -1.79 0.86 -1.56
CA ILE A 72 -1.53 1.91 -2.56
C ILE A 72 -2.65 2.95 -2.54
N TYR A 73 -3.91 2.50 -2.59
CA TYR A 73 -5.08 3.36 -2.58
C TYR A 73 -5.14 4.24 -1.32
N HIS A 74 -4.97 3.65 -0.13
CA HIS A 74 -5.07 4.38 1.12
C HIS A 74 -3.85 5.26 1.37
N LEU A 75 -2.66 4.89 0.91
CA LEU A 75 -1.50 5.79 0.94
C LEU A 75 -1.78 7.04 0.10
N ASP A 76 -2.25 6.86 -1.14
CA ASP A 76 -2.52 7.96 -2.06
C ASP A 76 -3.62 8.90 -1.53
N LYS A 77 -4.72 8.35 -1.04
CA LYS A 77 -5.89 9.14 -0.63
C LYS A 77 -5.83 9.68 0.80
N TYR A 78 -5.20 8.95 1.71
CA TYR A 78 -5.34 9.19 3.16
C TYR A 78 -4.01 9.22 3.95
N ASP A 79 -2.87 9.13 3.28
CA ASP A 79 -1.56 9.07 3.95
C ASP A 79 -1.49 7.89 4.94
N LEU A 80 -1.88 6.69 4.48
CA LEU A 80 -1.73 5.43 5.21
C LEU A 80 -0.35 5.35 5.87
N GLU A 81 -0.34 5.04 7.18
CA GLU A 81 0.92 4.83 7.90
C GLU A 81 1.63 3.58 7.38
N LEU A 82 2.83 3.79 6.85
CA LEU A 82 3.74 2.74 6.41
C LEU A 82 4.84 2.50 7.44
N ASP A 83 5.39 1.29 7.42
CA ASP A 83 6.58 0.96 8.18
C ASP A 83 7.76 1.84 7.71
N PRO A 84 8.48 2.53 8.62
CA PRO A 84 9.59 3.40 8.23
C PRO A 84 10.71 2.68 7.47
N GLU A 85 10.95 1.40 7.74
CA GLU A 85 11.95 0.61 7.01
C GLU A 85 11.48 0.32 5.58
N PHE A 86 10.17 0.17 5.36
CA PHE A 86 9.60 0.04 4.03
C PHE A 86 9.75 1.33 3.24
N ILE A 87 9.46 2.48 3.87
CA ILE A 87 9.63 3.80 3.23
C ILE A 87 11.08 3.98 2.75
N ALA A 88 12.06 3.70 3.62
CA ALA A 88 13.47 3.80 3.25
C ALA A 88 13.84 2.86 2.10
N TYR A 89 13.35 1.61 2.14
CA TYR A 89 13.57 0.63 1.08
C TYR A 89 12.98 1.07 -0.26
N ALA A 90 11.71 1.50 -0.25
CA ALA A 90 10.99 1.94 -1.43
C ALA A 90 11.64 3.17 -2.09
N ILE A 91 12.15 4.11 -1.30
CA ILE A 91 12.86 5.29 -1.84
C ILE A 91 14.18 4.89 -2.50
N GLU A 92 14.94 3.98 -1.90
CA GLU A 92 16.22 3.50 -2.46
C GLU A 92 16.02 2.75 -3.79
N HIS A 93 14.87 2.09 -3.96
CA HIS A 93 14.55 1.25 -5.11
C HIS A 93 13.52 1.88 -6.06
N ALA A 94 13.08 3.11 -5.79
CA ALA A 94 12.17 3.83 -6.67
C ALA A 94 12.85 4.04 -8.04
N PRO A 95 12.11 3.93 -9.16
CA PRO A 95 12.66 4.27 -10.45
C PRO A 95 13.15 5.72 -10.44
N ALA A 96 14.33 5.96 -11.01
CA ALA A 96 14.86 7.32 -11.13
C ALA A 96 13.89 8.18 -11.96
N ASN A 97 13.31 9.20 -11.32
CA ASN A 97 12.44 10.20 -11.97
C ASN A 97 13.21 11.05 -12.99
#